data_AF-A0A9D6ETK5-F1
#
_entry.id   AF-A0A9D6ETK5-F1
#
_cell.length_a   1.000
_cell.length_b   1.000
_cell.length_c   1.000
_cell.angle_alpha   90.00
_cell.angle_beta   90.00
_cell.angle_gamma   90.00
#
_symmetry.space_group_name_H-M   'P 1'
#
loop_
_entity.id
_entity.type
_entity.pdbx_description
1 polymer ?
#
loop_
_entity_poly.entity_id
_entity_poly.type
_entity_poly.pdbx_seq_one_letter_code
_entity_poly.pdbx_strand_id
1 'polypeptide(L)'
;MFKFFIYAPRDEKIIQSIIDAAAREGAGIVGNYTHCAFITEGYGTWYPLPGAKPTIGTVGELSKVDEVKIEMECPKEKIEDVVAAIKKIHPYDKITVDCVEITRFE
;
A
#
# COMPACT_ATOMS: atom_id res chain seq x y z
N MET A 1 -0.22 -4.20 17.76
CA MET A 1 0.17 -3.31 16.66
C MET A 1 0.10 -4.09 15.36
N PHE A 2 -0.26 -3.47 14.25
CA PHE A 2 -0.08 -4.06 12.93
C PHE A 2 1.08 -3.39 12.20
N LYS A 3 1.80 -4.16 11.39
CA LYS A 3 2.54 -3.61 10.26
C LYS A 3 1.75 -3.97 9.00
N PHE A 4 1.30 -2.96 8.27
CA PHE A 4 0.64 -3.18 7.00
C PHE A 4 1.58 -2.89 5.86
N PHE A 5 1.28 -3.46 4.70
CA PHE A 5 1.94 -3.12 3.46
C PHE A 5 0.98 -3.07 2.27
N ILE A 6 1.33 -2.22 1.31
CA ILE A 6 0.61 -2.04 0.06
C ILE A 6 1.59 -1.87 -1.10
N TYR A 7 1.19 -2.32 -2.28
CA TYR A 7 1.92 -2.12 -3.53
C TYR A 7 1.30 -1.00 -4.35
N ALA A 8 2.12 -0.08 -4.85
CA ALA A 8 1.69 1.06 -5.65
C ALA A 8 2.67 1.30 -6.81
N PRO A 9 2.26 2.00 -7.89
CA PRO A 9 3.18 2.44 -8.93
C PRO A 9 4.40 3.18 -8.34
N ARG A 10 5.57 3.02 -8.97
CA ARG A 10 6.77 3.80 -8.64
C ARG A 10 6.63 5.25 -9.12
N ASP A 11 5.77 6.01 -8.46
CA ASP A 11 5.52 7.43 -8.66
C ASP A 11 5.53 8.16 -7.31
N GLU A 12 6.46 9.11 -7.14
CA GLU A 12 6.67 9.80 -5.87
C GLU A 12 5.42 10.50 -5.33
N LYS A 13 4.56 11.05 -6.21
CA LYS A 13 3.34 11.74 -5.78
C LYS A 13 2.31 10.75 -5.27
N ILE A 14 2.16 9.61 -5.93
CA ILE A 14 1.28 8.53 -5.47
C ILE A 14 1.78 8.00 -4.13
N ILE A 15 3.08 7.70 -4.02
CA ILE A 15 3.71 7.20 -2.79
C ILE A 15 3.46 8.16 -1.62
N GLN A 16 3.75 9.44 -1.81
CA GLN A 16 3.55 10.44 -0.76
C GLN A 16 2.07 10.57 -0.38
N SER A 17 1.16 10.54 -1.36
CA SER A 17 -0.29 10.63 -1.09
C SER A 17 -0.80 9.47 -0.23
N ILE A 18 -0.27 8.25 -0.43
CA ILE A 18 -0.59 7.06 0.37
C ILE A 18 -0.08 7.21 1.79
N ILE A 19 1.18 7.64 1.97
CA ILE A 19 1.77 7.88 3.29
C ILE A 19 0.97 8.95 4.04
N ASP A 20 0.65 10.06 3.39
CA ASP A 20 -0.11 11.16 4.01
C ASP A 20 -1.53 10.76 4.40
N ALA A 21 -2.19 9.93 3.58
CA ALA A 21 -3.53 9.41 3.87
C ALA A 21 -3.50 8.48 5.08
N ALA A 22 -2.53 7.55 5.12
CA ALA A 22 -2.37 6.63 6.23
C ALA A 22 -1.98 7.36 7.53
N ALA A 23 -1.07 8.33 7.46
CA ALA A 23 -0.60 9.09 8.61
C ALA A 23 -1.71 9.96 9.23
N ARG A 24 -2.59 10.54 8.40
CA ARG A 24 -3.77 11.27 8.88
C ARG A 24 -4.72 10.43 9.74
N GLU A 25 -4.82 9.14 9.44
CA GLU A 25 -5.64 8.19 10.22
C GLU A 25 -4.89 7.56 11.41
N GLY A 26 -3.61 7.90 11.60
CA GLY A 26 -2.80 7.49 12.76
C GLY A 26 -1.78 6.39 12.51
N ALA A 27 -1.53 6.01 11.26
CA ALA A 27 -0.40 5.14 10.93
C ALA A 27 0.95 5.88 10.98
N GLY A 28 2.04 5.13 11.15
CA GLY A 28 3.41 5.64 11.06
C GLY A 28 3.79 6.59 12.18
N ILE A 29 3.13 6.50 13.34
CA ILE A 29 3.54 7.20 14.56
C ILE A 29 4.46 6.30 15.37
N VAL A 30 5.70 6.72 15.57
CA VAL A 30 6.70 6.00 16.38
C VAL A 30 7.36 7.02 17.31
N GLY A 31 7.04 6.98 18.60
CA GLY A 31 7.49 8.01 19.55
C GLY A 31 7.05 9.41 19.11
N ASN A 32 8.00 10.32 18.92
CA ASN A 32 7.75 11.70 18.48
C ASN A 32 7.86 11.89 16.95
N TYR A 33 7.85 10.79 16.18
CA TYR A 33 7.93 10.82 14.72
C TYR A 33 6.59 10.41 14.11
N THR A 34 6.22 11.06 13.01
CA THR A 34 5.04 10.75 12.19
C THR A 34 5.47 10.46 10.75
N HIS A 35 4.58 9.89 9.94
CA HIS A 35 4.85 9.50 8.54
C HIS A 35 6.01 8.50 8.43
N CYS A 36 6.26 7.70 9.47
CA CYS A 36 7.25 6.63 9.43
C CYS A 36 6.79 5.53 8.47
N ALA A 37 7.42 5.48 7.30
CA ALA A 37 7.19 4.48 6.27
C ALA A 37 8.52 3.88 5.80
N PHE A 38 8.49 2.61 5.42
CA PHE A 38 9.58 1.96 4.70
C PHE A 38 9.13 1.65 3.27
N ILE A 39 9.99 1.95 2.29
CA ILE A 39 9.67 1.80 0.88
C ILE A 39 10.70 0.85 0.26
N THR A 40 10.21 -0.20 -0.41
CA THR A 40 11.05 -1.14 -1.16
C THR A 40 10.65 -1.11 -2.62
N GLU A 41 11.60 -0.90 -3.53
CA GLU A 41 11.36 -0.98 -4.97
C GLU A 41 11.30 -2.44 -5.44
N GLY A 42 10.44 -2.69 -6.43
CA GLY A 42 10.30 -4.00 -7.06
C GLY A 42 9.48 -3.91 -8.34
N TYR A 43 8.89 -5.02 -8.75
CA TYR A 43 7.95 -5.04 -9.86
C TYR A 43 6.78 -5.98 -9.55
N GLY A 44 5.59 -5.54 -9.94
CA GLY A 44 4.38 -6.36 -9.95
C GLY A 44 4.23 -7.10 -11.27
N THR A 45 3.61 -8.28 -11.23
CA THR A 45 3.19 -9.00 -12.44
C THR A 45 1.77 -9.48 -12.32
N TRP A 46 1.07 -9.52 -13.45
CA TRP A 46 -0.27 -10.09 -13.53
C TRP A 46 -0.56 -10.55 -14.96
N TYR A 47 -1.48 -11.50 -15.08
CA TYR A 47 -1.93 -12.03 -16.35
C TYR A 47 -3.44 -11.84 -16.44
N PRO A 48 -3.94 -10.77 -17.09
CA PRO A 48 -5.37 -10.50 -17.13
C PRO A 48 -6.11 -11.62 -17.88
N LEU A 49 -7.08 -12.23 -17.20
CA LEU A 49 -7.93 -13.29 -17.75
C LEU A 49 -9.01 -12.73 -18.69
N PRO A 50 -9.61 -13.55 -19.57
CA PRO A 50 -10.75 -13.13 -20.37
C PRO A 50 -11.87 -12.50 -19.53
N GLY A 51 -12.32 -11.30 -19.93
CA GLY A 51 -13.31 -10.51 -19.19
C GLY A 51 -12.73 -9.50 -18.19
N ALA A 52 -11.42 -9.54 -17.92
CA ALA A 52 -10.75 -8.51 -17.13
C ALA A 52 -10.72 -7.16 -17.87
N LYS A 53 -10.75 -6.06 -17.11
CA LYS A 53 -10.58 -4.68 -17.60
C LYS A 53 -9.36 -4.05 -16.91
N PRO A 54 -8.14 -4.51 -17.23
CA PRO A 54 -6.95 -4.04 -16.53
C PRO A 54 -6.71 -2.56 -16.83
N THR A 55 -6.32 -1.80 -15.80
CA THR A 55 -5.84 -0.41 -15.98
C THR A 55 -4.53 -0.37 -16.75
N ILE A 56 -3.66 -1.37 -16.55
CA ILE A 56 -2.38 -1.54 -17.24
C ILE A 56 -2.27 -3.00 -17.71
N GLY A 57 -1.90 -3.20 -18.98
CA GLY A 57 -1.69 -4.53 -19.58
C GLY A 57 -2.77 -4.96 -20.57
N THR A 58 -2.52 -6.09 -21.24
CA THR A 58 -3.41 -6.67 -22.27
C THR A 58 -3.95 -8.01 -21.80
N VAL A 59 -5.24 -8.28 -22.05
CA VAL A 59 -5.85 -9.60 -21.76
C VAL A 59 -5.12 -10.69 -22.55
N GLY A 60 -4.70 -11.75 -21.84
CA GLY A 60 -3.94 -12.85 -22.44
C GLY A 60 -2.42 -12.61 -22.52
N GLU A 61 -1.90 -11.53 -21.94
CA GLU A 61 -0.46 -11.24 -21.91
C GLU A 61 0.03 -11.00 -20.48
N LEU A 62 1.25 -11.49 -20.18
CA LEU A 62 1.88 -11.22 -18.89
C LEU A 62 2.33 -9.76 -18.84
N SER A 63 1.76 -9.03 -17.90
CA SER A 63 2.10 -7.63 -17.62
C SER A 63 3.16 -7.56 -16.53
N LYS A 64 4.03 -6.55 -16.61
CA LYS A 64 5.06 -6.23 -15.62
C LYS A 64 5.18 -4.72 -15.48
N VAL A 65 5.15 -4.21 -14.25
CA VAL A 65 5.26 -2.77 -13.95
C VAL A 65 6.18 -2.56 -12.74
N ASP A 66 6.96 -1.49 -12.78
CA ASP A 66 7.77 -1.04 -11.63
C ASP A 66 6.85 -0.51 -10.52
N GLU A 67 6.97 -1.10 -9.34
CA GLU A 67 6.14 -0.81 -8.19
C GLU A 67 7.01 -0.60 -6.95
N VAL A 68 6.39 -0.03 -5.92
CA VAL A 68 6.97 0.01 -4.59
C VAL A 68 6.06 -0.70 -3.60
N LYS A 69 6.68 -1.41 -2.65
CA LYS A 69 6.03 -1.85 -1.41
C LYS A 69 6.22 -0.77 -0.36
N ILE A 70 5.11 -0.19 0.11
CA ILE A 70 5.07 0.79 1.19
C ILE A 70 4.63 0.06 2.46
N GLU A 71 5.40 0.19 3.53
CA GLU A 71 5.11 -0.44 4.82
C GLU A 71 5.07 0.58 5.96
N MET A 72 4.04 0.52 6.80
CA MET A 72 3.91 1.37 7.98
C MET A 72 3.32 0.59 9.14
N GLU A 73 3.61 1.06 10.36
CA GLU A 73 2.97 0.53 11.56
C GLU A 73 1.68 1.27 11.87
N CYS A 74 0.71 0.57 12.44
CA CYS A 74 -0.62 1.10 12.71
C CYS A 74 -1.21 0.48 13.99
N PRO A 75 -1.77 1.29 14.91
CA PRO A 75 -2.58 0.78 16.01
C PRO A 75 -3.69 -0.14 15.48
N LYS A 76 -4.02 -1.21 16.22
CA LYS A 76 -4.96 -2.23 15.72
C LYS A 76 -6.35 -1.62 15.47
N GLU A 77 -6.76 -0.74 16.36
CA GLU A 77 -8.03 -0.01 16.34
C GLU A 77 -8.14 1.02 15.20
N LYS A 78 -7.03 1.37 14.54
CA LYS A 78 -6.99 2.33 13.43
C LYS A 78 -6.87 1.68 12.05
N ILE A 79 -6.65 0.37 11.99
CA ILE A 79 -6.31 -0.28 10.72
C ILE A 79 -7.42 -0.19 9.67
N GLU A 80 -8.68 -0.28 10.10
CA GLU A 80 -9.81 -0.21 9.17
C GLU A 80 -9.92 1.18 8.54
N ASP A 81 -9.79 2.24 9.34
CA ASP A 81 -9.78 3.64 8.88
C ASP A 81 -8.61 3.90 7.91
N VAL A 82 -7.41 3.44 8.27
CA VAL A 82 -6.20 3.55 7.43
C VAL A 82 -6.40 2.84 6.09
N VAL A 83 -6.88 1.58 6.09
CA VAL A 83 -7.12 0.82 4.87
C VAL A 83 -8.17 1.49 3.99
N ALA A 84 -9.25 2.02 4.59
CA ALA A 84 -10.29 2.74 3.86
C ALA A 84 -9.75 4.03 3.21
N ALA A 85 -8.93 4.81 3.93
CA ALA A 85 -8.31 6.03 3.42
C ALA A 85 -7.38 5.73 2.24
N ILE A 86 -6.54 4.70 2.34
CA ILE A 86 -5.63 4.28 1.26
C ILE A 86 -6.44 3.82 0.03
N LYS A 87 -7.45 2.97 0.21
CA LYS A 87 -8.32 2.48 -0.89
C LYS A 87 -9.01 3.59 -1.66
N LYS A 88 -9.37 4.69 -0.99
CA LYS A 88 -10.06 5.82 -1.62
C LYS A 88 -9.17 6.59 -2.62
N ILE A 89 -7.86 6.60 -2.40
CA ILE A 89 -6.92 7.41 -3.20
C ILE A 89 -6.04 6.57 -4.12
N HIS A 90 -6.01 5.25 -3.93
CA HIS A 90 -5.12 4.38 -4.69
C HIS A 90 -5.48 4.39 -6.20
N PRO A 91 -4.48 4.49 -7.11
CA PRO A 91 -4.75 4.60 -8.55
C PRO A 91 -5.35 3.33 -9.19
N TYR A 92 -5.18 2.17 -8.55
CA TYR A 92 -5.69 0.90 -9.06
C TYR A 92 -7.08 0.57 -8.52
N ASP A 93 -7.91 -0.06 -9.36
CA ASP A 93 -9.29 -0.44 -9.04
C ASP A 93 -9.38 -1.59 -8.02
N LYS A 94 -8.46 -2.57 -8.12
CA LYS A 94 -8.39 -3.71 -7.20
C LYS A 94 -7.07 -3.67 -6.45
N ILE A 95 -7.15 -3.32 -5.17
CA ILE A 95 -5.98 -3.25 -4.30
C ILE A 95 -6.15 -4.15 -3.08
N THR A 96 -5.05 -4.73 -2.65
CA THR A 96 -4.93 -5.45 -1.38
C THR A 96 -4.04 -4.66 -0.44
N VAL A 97 -4.44 -4.61 0.83
CA VAL A 97 -3.60 -4.15 1.92
C VAL A 97 -3.45 -5.34 2.85
N ASP A 98 -2.23 -5.81 2.99
CA ASP A 98 -1.91 -6.94 3.85
C ASP A 98 -1.45 -6.43 5.21
N CYS A 99 -1.87 -7.11 6.27
CA CYS A 99 -1.56 -6.71 7.64
C CYS A 99 -0.97 -7.90 8.39
N VAL A 100 0.17 -7.68 9.05
CA VAL A 100 0.77 -8.65 9.97
C VAL A 100 0.75 -8.09 11.38
N GLU A 101 0.31 -8.91 12.34
CA GLU A 101 0.45 -8.56 13.74
C GLU A 101 1.92 -8.59 14.14
N ILE A 102 2.36 -7.53 14.81
CA ILE A 102 3.75 -7.42 15.26
C ILE A 102 3.82 -7.27 16.78
N THR A 103 4.84 -7.92 17.34
CA THR A 103 5.31 -7.73 18.71
C THR A 103 6.71 -7.14 18.62
N ARG A 104 6.95 -6.07 19.37
CA ARG A 104 8.27 -5.45 19.48
C ARG A 104 8.93 -5.92 20.76
N PHE A 105 10.22 -6.20 20.66
CA PHE A 105 11.10 -6.39 21.81
C PHE A 105 12.03 -5.18 21.82
N GLU A 106 11.98 -4.40 22.90
CA GLU A 106 12.89 -3.27 23.15
C GLU A 106 14.09 -3.73 23.97
#